data_AF-A0A9X3XCY0-F1
#
_entry.id   AF-A0A9X3XCY0-F1
#
_cell.length_a   1.000
_cell.length_b   1.000
_cell.length_c   1.000
_cell.angle_alpha   90.00
_cell.angle_beta   90.00
_cell.angle_gamma   90.00
#
_symmetry.space_group_name_H-M   'P 1'
#
loop_
_entity.id
_entity.type
_entity.pdbx_description
1 polymer ?
#
loop_
_entity_poly.entity_id
_entity_poly.type
_entity_poly.pdbx_seq_one_letter_code
_entity_poly.pdbx_strand_id
1 'polypeptide(L)'
;MDRRFSGALSRAVSVALFHFVVATARVANAEPNDDAALDLAKKAIEADYLGTKFAEAEKKLKQALTLCGPKSCSNKVVARLHRDLGVVYAGGMSKIEEGKAEFVAALKADPEITLDPDLTSEEIETVFKDAKAAAGIGGGGNPESPPPNPTPNPGPVAPAPAQGDLVHTPPPEQTVMTPVPIYTELPDGVEATKVVLQYRPFGASAWKTLEMPKVTQGYGVEVPCLDVGSVTGQLKYFIQAFDKDNNVVAFAGTRKDPLNVAIKLQIEGASPSLPGQAPPAKCSEAADCPPGLLGCPKPGEEKTCPEGEPCDKPPEAPSVARKNWVTLGLQQDFLGLSGTTGTCSGGNEYSCFSGDDFYEAIPYDKSGGEVAGGLAVATTRIFIGYERVFGKNFTAGLRAGFVFGGGPQAPGGAAFVPVHAEARAAYWFGADPFAGTGLRPFLTLGGGLAQVDASVKVTVYNTEQDFIADKRLVLDAWKKSGLVFIAAGGGAMYAIRPNTGPVAEVRVMQLFGASGTTLGATLGYSHGF
;
A
#
# COMPACT_ATOMS: atom_id res chain seq x y z
N MET A 1 -0.19 -85.04 24.12
CA MET A 1 -1.65 -85.18 24.27
C MET A 1 -2.22 -83.77 24.28
N ASP A 2 -2.52 -83.24 23.10
CA ASP A 2 -3.91 -83.07 22.57
C ASP A 2 -4.51 -81.76 23.11
N ARG A 3 -4.94 -80.76 22.35
CA ARG A 3 -5.65 -80.72 21.06
C ARG A 3 -5.57 -79.32 20.43
N ARG A 4 -5.72 -79.29 19.11
CA ARG A 4 -5.92 -78.15 18.19
C ARG A 4 -7.20 -77.37 18.51
N PHE A 5 -7.27 -76.07 18.19
CA PHE A 5 -8.36 -75.47 17.39
C PHE A 5 -8.03 -74.06 16.87
N SER A 6 -8.37 -73.85 15.60
CA SER A 6 -8.20 -72.66 14.76
C SER A 6 -8.91 -71.40 15.24
N GLY A 7 -8.44 -70.24 14.78
CA GLY A 7 -9.26 -69.03 14.69
C GLY A 7 -8.44 -67.77 14.39
N ALA A 8 -8.18 -67.51 13.11
CA ALA A 8 -7.67 -66.23 12.64
C ALA A 8 -8.72 -65.13 12.78
N LEU A 9 -8.36 -63.95 13.29
CA LEU A 9 -8.88 -62.69 12.76
C LEU A 9 -7.93 -61.52 13.09
N SER A 10 -7.79 -60.68 12.09
CA SER A 10 -6.84 -59.60 11.87
C SER A 10 -6.96 -58.43 12.85
N ARG A 11 -5.84 -57.82 13.24
CA ARG A 11 -5.63 -56.35 13.11
C ARG A 11 -4.18 -55.96 13.42
N ALA A 12 -3.57 -55.34 12.42
CA ALA A 12 -2.26 -54.74 12.44
C ALA A 12 -2.19 -53.56 13.44
N VAL A 13 -1.10 -53.49 14.21
CA VAL A 13 -0.56 -52.25 14.75
C VAL A 13 0.97 -52.34 14.66
N SER A 14 1.53 -51.71 13.64
CA SER A 14 2.97 -51.46 13.54
C SER A 14 3.33 -50.34 14.51
N VAL A 15 4.24 -50.64 15.45
CA VAL A 15 4.82 -49.69 16.39
C VAL A 15 5.80 -48.79 15.62
N ALA A 16 5.44 -47.52 15.45
CA ALA A 16 6.33 -46.49 14.91
C ALA A 16 7.21 -45.93 16.04
N LEU A 17 8.51 -46.11 15.87
CA LEU A 17 9.59 -45.63 16.73
C LEU A 17 9.81 -44.13 16.47
N PHE A 18 9.22 -43.25 17.29
CA PHE A 18 9.49 -41.80 17.23
C PHE A 18 10.85 -41.50 17.86
N HIS A 19 11.84 -41.18 17.03
CA HIS A 19 13.11 -40.60 17.46
C HIS A 19 12.90 -39.16 17.95
N PHE A 20 13.31 -38.92 19.20
CA PHE A 20 13.33 -37.62 19.85
C PHE A 20 14.56 -36.84 19.37
N VAL A 21 14.39 -35.93 18.41
CA VAL A 21 15.40 -34.93 18.03
C VAL A 21 15.17 -33.70 18.90
N VAL A 22 16.00 -33.50 19.91
CA VAL A 22 16.06 -32.25 20.69
C VAL A 22 16.76 -31.20 19.81
N ALA A 23 15.96 -30.40 19.10
CA ALA A 23 16.44 -29.16 18.53
C ALA A 23 16.53 -28.11 19.65
N THR A 24 17.74 -27.77 20.07
CA THR A 24 17.99 -26.56 20.87
C THR A 24 17.73 -25.34 19.99
N ALA A 25 16.50 -24.82 20.01
CA ALA A 25 16.24 -23.49 19.49
C ALA A 25 17.01 -22.49 20.36
N ARG A 26 18.02 -21.85 19.81
CA ARG A 26 18.59 -20.63 20.40
C ARG A 26 17.47 -19.59 20.38
N VAL A 27 16.93 -19.28 21.55
CA VAL A 27 16.07 -18.11 21.73
C VAL A 27 16.96 -16.90 21.40
N ALA A 28 16.74 -16.28 20.25
CA ALA A 28 17.29 -14.97 19.95
C ALA A 28 16.56 -13.99 20.87
N ASN A 29 17.15 -13.68 22.02
CA ASN A 29 16.68 -12.58 22.85
C ASN A 29 16.86 -11.30 22.03
N ALA A 30 15.76 -10.67 21.65
CA ALA A 30 15.79 -9.27 21.22
C ALA A 30 16.30 -8.43 22.39
N GLU A 31 17.22 -7.50 22.13
CA GLU A 31 17.71 -6.58 23.15
C GLU A 31 16.54 -5.70 23.63
N PRO A 32 16.50 -5.29 24.91
CA PRO A 32 15.30 -4.80 25.58
C PRO A 32 14.67 -3.54 24.95
N ASN A 33 15.43 -2.77 24.17
CA ASN A 33 14.94 -1.53 23.54
C ASN A 33 14.80 -1.61 22.01
N ASP A 34 15.06 -2.76 21.38
CA ASP A 34 15.04 -2.89 19.91
C ASP A 34 13.67 -2.48 19.33
N ASP A 35 12.57 -3.02 19.86
CA ASP A 35 11.22 -2.72 19.37
C ASP A 35 10.83 -1.25 19.56
N ALA A 36 11.19 -0.66 20.70
CA ALA A 36 10.90 0.74 21.00
C ALA A 36 11.70 1.70 20.12
N ALA A 37 12.97 1.36 19.83
CA ALA A 37 13.81 2.13 18.91
C ALA A 37 13.34 2.02 17.46
N LEU A 38 12.90 0.82 17.04
CA LEU A 38 12.35 0.59 15.70
C LEU A 38 10.99 1.28 15.49
N ASP A 39 10.13 1.36 16.51
CA ASP A 39 8.86 2.12 16.43
C ASP A 39 9.11 3.62 16.22
N LEU A 40 10.11 4.19 16.92
CA LEU A 40 10.54 5.57 16.69
C LEU A 40 11.11 5.78 15.29
N ALA A 41 11.93 4.85 14.80
CA ALA A 41 12.47 4.88 13.44
C ALA A 41 11.37 4.83 12.38
N LYS A 42 10.38 3.95 12.57
CA LYS A 42 9.23 3.82 11.69
C LYS A 42 8.43 5.12 11.60
N LYS A 43 8.12 5.74 12.74
CA LYS A 43 7.44 7.05 12.78
C LYS A 43 8.25 8.14 12.08
N ALA A 44 9.57 8.16 12.32
CA ALA A 44 10.46 9.13 11.70
C ALA A 44 10.49 9.00 10.16
N ILE A 45 10.53 7.79 9.63
CA ILE A 45 10.59 7.56 8.18
C ILE A 45 9.22 7.67 7.52
N GLU A 46 8.24 6.88 7.97
CA GLU A 46 6.96 6.75 7.28
C GLU A 46 6.04 7.97 7.47
N ALA A 47 6.09 8.62 8.63
CA ALA A 47 5.22 9.77 8.90
C ALA A 47 5.92 11.11 8.70
N ASP A 48 7.18 11.24 9.14
CA ASP A 48 7.87 12.53 9.11
C ASP A 48 8.70 12.73 7.83
N TYR A 49 9.60 11.82 7.47
CA TYR A 49 10.45 11.96 6.28
C TYR A 49 9.63 11.95 4.99
N LEU A 50 8.76 10.94 4.80
CA LEU A 50 7.84 10.91 3.65
C LEU A 50 6.81 12.06 3.68
N GLY A 51 6.49 12.55 4.88
CA GLY A 51 5.68 13.74 5.09
C GLY A 51 6.43 15.06 4.92
N THR A 52 7.69 15.06 4.48
CA THR A 52 8.59 16.23 4.30
C THR A 52 8.91 17.02 5.58
N LYS A 53 8.68 16.42 6.76
CA LYS A 53 8.96 16.97 8.10
C LYS A 53 10.34 16.53 8.60
N PHE A 54 11.38 16.88 7.86
CA PHE A 54 12.72 16.34 8.08
C PHE A 54 13.29 16.62 9.49
N ALA A 55 13.01 17.79 10.08
CA ALA A 55 13.45 18.13 11.43
C ALA A 55 12.84 17.21 12.51
N GLU A 56 11.59 16.80 12.32
CA GLU A 56 10.92 15.86 13.24
C GLU A 56 11.43 14.43 13.06
N ALA A 57 11.74 14.04 11.81
CA ALA A 57 12.37 12.76 11.51
C ALA A 57 13.77 12.65 12.17
N GLU A 58 14.60 13.69 12.02
CA GLU A 58 15.91 13.79 12.67
C GLU A 58 15.78 13.64 14.19
N LYS A 59 14.87 14.39 14.80
CA LYS A 59 14.66 14.36 16.25
C LYS A 59 14.29 12.96 16.75
N LYS A 60 13.37 12.28 16.07
CA LYS A 60 12.92 10.94 16.47
C LYS A 60 14.01 9.87 16.28
N LEU A 61 14.79 9.94 15.20
CA LEU A 61 15.91 9.02 14.99
C LEU A 61 17.03 9.24 16.02
N LYS A 62 17.32 10.48 16.39
CA LYS A 62 18.25 10.79 17.51
C LYS A 62 17.73 10.30 18.86
N GLN A 63 16.43 10.42 19.11
CA GLN A 63 15.80 9.87 20.32
C GLN A 63 15.93 8.34 20.35
N ALA A 64 15.72 7.66 19.22
CA ALA A 64 15.90 6.22 19.11
C ALA A 64 17.36 5.79 19.37
N LEU A 65 18.34 6.51 18.81
CA LEU A 65 19.76 6.26 19.08
C LEU A 65 20.12 6.49 20.57
N THR A 66 19.54 7.52 21.19
CA THR A 66 19.71 7.78 22.63
C THR A 66 19.12 6.66 23.49
N LEU A 67 17.95 6.15 23.11
CA LEU A 67 17.28 5.02 23.78
C LEU A 67 18.11 3.73 23.69
N CYS A 68 18.83 3.53 22.58
CA CYS A 68 19.69 2.38 22.38
C CYS A 68 20.95 2.38 23.24
N GLY A 69 21.52 3.56 23.54
CA GLY A 69 22.76 3.65 24.33
C GLY A 69 23.89 2.73 23.80
N PRO A 70 24.88 2.38 24.62
CA PRO A 70 26.00 1.55 24.17
C PRO A 70 25.71 0.04 24.06
N LYS A 71 24.65 -0.48 24.72
CA LYS A 71 24.34 -1.93 24.77
C LYS A 71 22.84 -2.28 24.91
N SER A 72 21.92 -1.34 24.72
CA SER A 72 20.49 -1.61 24.94
C SER A 72 19.72 -1.96 23.66
N CYS A 73 20.38 -1.86 22.50
CA CYS A 73 19.88 -2.32 21.22
C CYS A 73 20.91 -3.21 20.52
N SER A 74 20.43 -4.08 19.64
CA SER A 74 21.27 -4.89 18.78
C SER A 74 22.00 -4.03 17.74
N ASN A 75 23.19 -4.48 17.32
CA ASN A 75 24.01 -3.79 16.32
C ASN A 75 23.26 -3.58 14.99
N LYS A 76 22.35 -4.50 14.63
CA LYS A 76 21.49 -4.37 13.44
C LYS A 76 20.50 -3.23 13.55
N VAL A 77 19.89 -3.04 14.71
CA VAL A 77 18.98 -1.91 14.96
C VAL A 77 19.75 -0.60 14.97
N VAL A 78 20.89 -0.54 15.67
CA VAL A 78 21.76 0.65 15.68
C VAL A 78 22.22 1.02 14.26
N ALA A 79 22.62 0.04 13.46
CA ALA A 79 22.99 0.26 12.06
C ALA A 79 21.84 0.81 11.22
N ARG A 80 20.63 0.27 11.39
CA ARG A 80 19.44 0.75 10.71
C ARG A 80 19.11 2.20 11.08
N LEU A 81 19.18 2.56 12.35
CA LEU A 81 18.91 3.92 12.83
C LEU A 81 19.87 4.95 12.22
N HIS A 82 21.18 4.63 12.21
CA HIS A 82 22.19 5.47 11.59
C HIS A 82 22.02 5.57 10.06
N ARG A 83 21.65 4.47 9.39
CA ARG A 83 21.33 4.49 7.95
C ARG A 83 20.14 5.42 7.67
N ASP A 84 19.07 5.28 8.42
CA ASP A 84 17.84 6.06 8.24
C ASP A 84 18.10 7.56 8.53
N LEU A 85 18.93 7.88 9.52
CA LEU A 85 19.36 9.25 9.81
C LEU A 85 20.26 9.82 8.70
N GLY A 86 21.13 8.98 8.13
CA GLY A 86 21.95 9.34 6.96
C GLY A 86 21.10 9.70 5.74
N VAL A 87 20.01 8.97 5.50
CA VAL A 87 19.02 9.29 4.47
C VAL A 87 18.31 10.61 4.74
N VAL A 88 17.88 10.87 5.98
CA VAL A 88 17.23 12.15 6.34
C VAL A 88 18.17 13.33 6.10
N TYR A 89 19.44 13.21 6.48
CA TYR A 89 20.42 14.27 6.27
C TYR A 89 20.79 14.48 4.81
N ALA A 90 21.17 13.42 4.11
CA ALA A 90 21.60 13.53 2.72
C ALA A 90 20.44 13.87 1.78
N GLY A 91 19.31 13.16 1.90
CA GLY A 91 18.16 13.28 1.00
C GLY A 91 17.14 14.36 1.39
N GLY A 92 16.89 14.55 2.69
CA GLY A 92 15.84 15.45 3.17
C GLY A 92 16.33 16.86 3.53
N MET A 93 17.56 16.98 4.03
CA MET A 93 18.11 18.25 4.53
C MET A 93 19.27 18.79 3.70
N SER A 94 19.72 18.07 2.67
CA SER A 94 20.91 18.40 1.87
C SER A 94 22.18 18.60 2.72
N LYS A 95 22.27 17.89 3.86
CA LYS A 95 23.41 17.87 4.79
C LYS A 95 24.28 16.65 4.49
N ILE A 96 25.06 16.78 3.42
CA ILE A 96 25.76 15.65 2.80
C ILE A 96 26.86 15.07 3.69
N GLU A 97 27.65 15.91 4.35
CA GLU A 97 28.74 15.47 5.22
C GLU A 97 28.21 14.80 6.50
N GLU A 98 27.14 15.34 7.09
CA GLU A 98 26.45 14.73 8.22
C GLU A 98 25.82 13.39 7.81
N GLY A 99 25.18 13.32 6.63
CA GLY A 99 24.64 12.08 6.10
C GLY A 99 25.70 11.00 5.90
N LYS A 100 26.87 11.37 5.37
CA LYS A 100 28.02 10.48 5.22
C LYS A 100 28.54 9.96 6.57
N ALA A 101 28.65 10.83 7.58
CA ALA A 101 29.09 10.44 8.91
C ALA A 101 28.16 9.39 9.54
N GLU A 102 26.85 9.57 9.39
CA GLU A 102 25.85 8.62 9.87
C GLU A 102 25.92 7.29 9.10
N PHE A 103 26.11 7.30 7.78
CA PHE A 103 26.33 6.07 7.03
C PHE A 103 27.60 5.31 7.44
N VAL A 104 28.69 6.01 7.76
CA VAL A 104 29.89 5.38 8.31
C VAL A 104 29.59 4.73 9.67
N ALA A 105 28.83 5.38 10.54
CA ALA A 105 28.41 4.82 11.82
C ALA A 105 27.53 3.56 11.62
N ALA A 106 26.61 3.59 10.65
CA ALA A 106 25.78 2.44 10.29
C ALA A 106 26.63 1.23 9.86
N LEU A 107 27.58 1.46 8.96
CA LEU A 107 28.47 0.42 8.41
C LEU A 107 29.46 -0.13 9.45
N LYS A 108 29.84 0.66 10.47
CA LYS A 108 30.62 0.18 11.61
C LYS A 108 29.81 -0.71 12.56
N ALA A 109 28.52 -0.44 12.70
CA ALA A 109 27.62 -1.25 13.51
C ALA A 109 27.24 -2.55 12.79
N ASP A 110 26.94 -2.49 11.49
CA ASP A 110 26.66 -3.65 10.64
C ASP A 110 27.30 -3.48 9.25
N PRO A 111 28.40 -4.20 8.95
CA PRO A 111 29.06 -4.12 7.64
C PRO A 111 28.20 -4.59 6.46
N GLU A 112 27.16 -5.39 6.71
CA GLU A 112 26.26 -5.90 5.66
C GLU A 112 25.07 -4.97 5.41
N ILE A 113 24.95 -3.85 6.15
CA ILE A 113 23.82 -2.93 5.99
C ILE A 113 23.75 -2.39 4.57
N THR A 114 22.56 -2.44 3.99
CA THR A 114 22.25 -1.84 2.70
C THR A 114 21.28 -0.68 2.86
N LEU A 115 21.33 0.26 1.92
CA LEU A 115 20.29 1.26 1.81
C LEU A 115 18.94 0.62 1.49
N ASP A 116 17.87 1.27 1.93
CA ASP A 116 16.51 0.91 1.57
C ASP A 116 16.18 1.48 0.17
N PRO A 117 15.90 0.64 -0.84
CA PRO A 117 15.67 1.10 -2.21
C PRO A 117 14.54 2.12 -2.36
N ASP A 118 13.58 2.14 -1.43
CA ASP A 118 12.42 3.04 -1.47
C ASP A 118 12.75 4.44 -0.92
N LEU A 119 13.91 4.61 -0.27
CA LEU A 119 14.34 5.86 0.37
C LEU A 119 15.62 6.45 -0.24
N THR A 120 16.09 5.89 -1.36
CA THR A 120 17.36 6.25 -2.01
C THR A 120 17.21 7.02 -3.31
N SER A 121 18.13 7.97 -3.53
CA SER A 121 18.38 8.67 -4.79
C SER A 121 19.84 8.43 -5.22
N GLU A 122 20.20 8.78 -6.46
CA GLU A 122 21.59 8.68 -6.97
C GLU A 122 22.59 9.45 -6.08
N GLU A 123 22.15 10.56 -5.48
CA GLU A 123 22.93 11.33 -4.51
C GLU A 123 23.18 10.53 -3.22
N ILE A 124 22.14 9.95 -2.62
CA ILE A 124 22.25 9.12 -1.40
C ILE A 124 23.12 7.89 -1.65
N GLU A 125 22.98 7.23 -2.81
CA GLU A 125 23.80 6.09 -3.20
C GLU A 125 25.29 6.46 -3.30
N THR A 126 25.58 7.64 -3.86
CA THR A 126 26.94 8.17 -3.96
C THR A 126 27.53 8.42 -2.58
N VAL A 127 26.79 9.08 -1.69
CA VAL A 127 27.23 9.37 -0.32
C VAL A 127 27.45 8.08 0.48
N PHE A 128 26.61 7.07 0.31
CA PHE A 128 26.76 5.78 0.97
C PHE A 128 27.95 4.97 0.43
N LYS A 129 28.24 5.05 -0.87
CA LYS A 129 29.44 4.47 -1.46
C LYS A 129 30.71 5.10 -0.89
N ASP A 130 30.72 6.41 -0.74
CA ASP A 130 31.83 7.13 -0.11
C ASP A 130 31.98 6.76 1.37
N ALA A 131 30.86 6.55 2.08
CA ALA A 131 30.86 6.05 3.45
C ALA A 131 31.43 4.63 3.56
N LYS A 132 31.13 3.74 2.60
CA LYS A 132 31.74 2.40 2.51
C LYS A 132 33.26 2.45 2.37
N ALA A 133 33.76 3.33 1.50
CA ALA A 133 35.20 3.56 1.36
C ALA A 133 35.82 4.09 2.67
N ALA A 134 35.16 5.07 3.32
CA ALA A 134 35.62 5.64 4.59
C ALA A 134 35.55 4.66 5.78
N ALA A 135 34.64 3.68 5.74
CA ALA A 135 34.53 2.61 6.73
C ALA A 135 35.51 1.44 6.50
N GLY A 136 36.30 1.48 5.43
CA GLY A 136 37.23 0.39 5.05
C GLY A 136 36.52 -0.85 4.46
N ILE A 137 35.24 -0.72 4.10
CA ILE A 137 34.40 -1.78 3.51
C ILE A 137 34.34 -1.52 2.01
N GLY A 138 35.43 -1.87 1.31
CA GLY A 138 35.56 -1.54 -0.12
C GLY A 138 36.98 -1.72 -0.66
N GLY A 139 37.58 -2.90 -0.47
CA GLY A 139 38.84 -3.26 -1.11
C GLY A 139 38.59 -3.90 -2.48
N GLY A 140 38.59 -3.10 -3.55
CA GLY A 140 38.58 -3.62 -4.92
C GLY A 140 38.26 -2.57 -5.99
N GLY A 141 39.25 -1.76 -6.38
CA GLY A 141 39.21 -0.96 -7.61
C GLY A 141 39.98 0.37 -7.54
N ASN A 142 41.00 0.49 -8.40
CA ASN A 142 42.09 1.48 -8.46
C ASN A 142 41.75 3.00 -8.43
N PRO A 143 42.74 3.85 -8.08
CA PRO A 143 42.66 5.32 -8.07
C PRO A 143 43.13 6.00 -9.37
N GLU A 144 42.37 6.96 -9.91
CA GLU A 144 42.85 8.15 -10.66
C GLU A 144 41.68 9.15 -10.85
N SER A 145 41.59 10.32 -10.18
CA SER A 145 42.18 11.68 -10.41
C SER A 145 41.16 12.67 -11.06
N PRO A 146 41.31 14.03 -10.98
CA PRO A 146 40.29 14.98 -10.47
C PRO A 146 39.42 15.64 -11.57
N PRO A 147 38.38 16.45 -11.21
CA PRO A 147 37.33 16.85 -12.15
C PRO A 147 37.78 17.94 -13.13
N PRO A 148 37.35 17.92 -14.41
CA PRO A 148 37.45 19.11 -15.25
C PRO A 148 36.24 20.03 -15.01
N ASN A 149 36.55 21.33 -14.92
CA ASN A 149 35.60 22.44 -14.91
C ASN A 149 34.78 22.51 -16.23
N PRO A 150 33.61 23.17 -16.25
CA PRO A 150 32.64 23.08 -17.34
C PRO A 150 33.04 23.96 -18.52
N THR A 151 32.97 23.41 -19.73
CA THR A 151 32.99 24.18 -21.01
C THR A 151 32.32 23.36 -22.13
N PRO A 152 31.89 23.99 -23.25
CA PRO A 152 30.48 23.99 -23.66
C PRO A 152 30.12 22.88 -24.64
N ASN A 153 28.81 22.64 -24.69
CA ASN A 153 28.04 21.79 -25.60
C ASN A 153 28.60 21.70 -27.04
N PRO A 154 28.91 20.50 -27.57
CA PRO A 154 28.96 20.24 -29.01
C PRO A 154 27.60 19.71 -29.49
N GLY A 155 27.19 20.17 -30.67
CA GLY A 155 25.95 19.80 -31.36
C GLY A 155 25.83 18.31 -31.76
N PRO A 156 24.79 17.95 -32.53
CA PRO A 156 24.18 16.62 -32.51
C PRO A 156 25.08 15.55 -33.15
N VAL A 157 25.28 14.45 -32.43
CA VAL A 157 25.91 13.23 -32.95
C VAL A 157 24.82 12.21 -33.26
N ALA A 158 24.90 11.59 -34.45
CA ALA A 158 23.99 10.55 -34.94
C ALA A 158 23.92 9.33 -33.98
N PRO A 159 22.81 8.57 -33.95
CA PRO A 159 22.63 7.47 -33.00
C PRO A 159 23.62 6.31 -33.24
N ALA A 160 24.25 5.85 -32.16
CA ALA A 160 25.11 4.66 -32.14
C ALA A 160 24.27 3.35 -32.20
N PRO A 161 24.80 2.24 -32.76
CA PRO A 161 24.13 0.94 -32.75
C PRO A 161 23.88 0.44 -31.32
N ALA A 162 22.75 -0.23 -31.09
CA ALA A 162 22.43 -0.84 -29.80
C ALA A 162 23.44 -1.94 -29.43
N GLN A 163 23.85 -1.97 -28.17
CA GLN A 163 24.77 -2.96 -27.62
C GLN A 163 23.99 -4.26 -27.33
N GLY A 164 24.24 -5.31 -28.12
CA GLY A 164 23.57 -6.61 -28.00
C GLY A 164 23.39 -7.32 -29.35
N ASP A 165 22.86 -8.54 -29.32
CA ASP A 165 22.73 -9.41 -30.50
C ASP A 165 21.37 -9.24 -31.22
N LEU A 166 20.42 -8.52 -30.61
CA LEU A 166 19.17 -8.13 -31.28
C LEU A 166 19.43 -7.01 -32.31
N VAL A 167 18.83 -7.15 -33.50
CA VAL A 167 18.85 -6.08 -34.49
C VAL A 167 17.87 -5.00 -34.03
N HIS A 168 18.42 -3.90 -33.53
CA HIS A 168 17.62 -2.81 -32.95
C HIS A 168 18.30 -1.46 -33.17
N THR A 169 17.49 -0.48 -33.58
CA THR A 169 17.91 0.93 -33.68
C THR A 169 17.09 1.76 -32.70
N PRO A 170 17.71 2.31 -31.65
CA PRO A 170 17.00 3.16 -30.71
C PRO A 170 16.42 4.41 -31.38
N PRO A 171 15.14 4.74 -31.14
CA PRO A 171 14.64 6.06 -31.51
C PRO A 171 15.48 7.13 -30.80
N PRO A 172 16.03 8.12 -31.53
CA PRO A 172 16.89 9.12 -30.93
C PRO A 172 16.11 10.03 -29.96
N GLU A 173 14.87 10.35 -30.32
CA GLU A 173 14.03 11.28 -29.59
C GLU A 173 12.55 11.04 -29.84
N GLN A 174 11.70 11.47 -28.90
CA GLN A 174 10.26 11.52 -29.03
C GLN A 174 9.71 12.74 -28.29
N THR A 175 8.55 13.25 -28.69
CA THR A 175 7.91 14.34 -27.98
C THR A 175 7.21 13.88 -26.70
N VAL A 176 7.17 14.75 -25.68
CA VAL A 176 6.29 14.58 -24.51
C VAL A 176 4.86 14.26 -24.95
N MET A 177 4.15 13.51 -24.11
CA MET A 177 2.76 13.11 -24.35
C MET A 177 2.57 12.41 -25.70
N THR A 178 3.52 11.59 -26.14
CA THR A 178 3.43 10.81 -27.39
C THR A 178 3.92 9.40 -27.12
N PRO A 179 3.20 8.33 -27.55
CA PRO A 179 3.72 6.97 -27.46
C PRO A 179 5.12 6.85 -28.07
N VAL A 180 5.98 6.03 -27.47
CA VAL A 180 7.33 5.76 -28.01
C VAL A 180 7.33 4.37 -28.65
N PRO A 181 7.31 4.27 -29.99
CA PRO A 181 7.36 2.98 -30.67
C PRO A 181 8.78 2.39 -30.61
N ILE A 182 8.89 1.15 -30.14
CA ILE A 182 10.13 0.38 -30.04
C ILE A 182 9.98 -0.88 -30.88
N TYR A 183 10.93 -1.11 -31.79
CA TYR A 183 10.93 -2.25 -32.71
C TYR A 183 12.28 -2.97 -32.72
N THR A 184 12.28 -4.30 -32.81
CA THR A 184 13.49 -5.12 -32.93
C THR A 184 13.26 -6.34 -33.80
N GLU A 185 14.32 -6.85 -34.42
CA GLU A 185 14.35 -8.12 -35.14
C GLU A 185 15.29 -9.11 -34.44
N LEU A 186 14.94 -10.39 -34.52
CA LEU A 186 15.81 -11.46 -34.06
C LEU A 186 16.97 -11.64 -35.05
N PRO A 187 18.19 -11.92 -34.59
CA PRO A 187 19.29 -12.26 -35.48
C PRO A 187 19.02 -13.60 -36.18
N ASP A 188 19.65 -13.80 -37.34
CA ASP A 188 19.50 -15.02 -38.14
C ASP A 188 19.81 -16.27 -37.32
N GLY A 189 18.88 -17.23 -37.34
CA GLY A 189 19.01 -18.52 -36.65
C GLY A 189 18.63 -18.53 -35.16
N VAL A 190 18.17 -17.41 -34.60
CA VAL A 190 17.64 -17.36 -33.23
C VAL A 190 16.11 -17.47 -33.22
N GLU A 191 15.59 -18.48 -32.53
CA GLU A 191 14.16 -18.62 -32.26
C GLU A 191 13.84 -18.16 -30.84
N ALA A 192 12.85 -17.26 -30.71
CA ALA A 192 12.32 -16.81 -29.43
C ALA A 192 10.81 -17.06 -29.38
N THR A 193 10.32 -17.52 -28.23
CA THR A 193 8.88 -17.67 -27.96
C THR A 193 8.28 -16.41 -27.35
N LYS A 194 9.11 -15.54 -26.76
CA LYS A 194 8.67 -14.31 -26.11
C LYS A 194 9.72 -13.22 -26.25
N VAL A 195 9.30 -11.99 -26.58
CA VAL A 195 10.18 -10.81 -26.57
C VAL A 195 9.56 -9.77 -25.66
N VAL A 196 10.36 -9.19 -24.76
CA VAL A 196 9.89 -8.18 -23.80
C VAL A 196 10.73 -6.92 -23.85
N LEU A 197 10.05 -5.80 -23.68
CA LEU A 197 10.62 -4.49 -23.44
C LEU A 197 10.54 -4.20 -21.93
N GLN A 198 11.67 -3.95 -21.30
CA GLN A 198 11.72 -3.38 -19.96
C GLN A 198 12.09 -1.90 -20.06
N TYR A 199 11.25 -1.02 -19.54
CA TYR A 199 11.42 0.43 -19.66
C TYR A 199 11.22 1.14 -18.32
N ARG A 200 11.88 2.28 -18.15
CA ARG A 200 11.76 3.15 -16.99
C ARG A 200 11.55 4.59 -17.49
N PRO A 201 10.32 5.12 -17.35
CA PRO A 201 10.05 6.53 -17.62
C PRO A 201 10.99 7.48 -16.87
N PHE A 202 11.14 8.68 -17.40
CA PHE A 202 11.89 9.71 -16.71
C PHE A 202 11.24 10.03 -15.35
N GLY A 203 12.05 10.05 -14.30
CA GLY A 203 11.58 10.27 -12.91
C GLY A 203 10.92 9.06 -12.24
N ALA A 204 10.69 7.95 -12.95
CA ALA A 204 10.16 6.73 -12.34
C ALA A 204 11.27 5.92 -11.64
N SER A 205 10.99 5.42 -10.44
CA SER A 205 11.90 4.54 -9.68
C SER A 205 11.83 3.08 -10.15
N ALA A 206 10.67 2.62 -10.61
CA ALA A 206 10.43 1.25 -11.02
C ALA A 206 10.54 1.03 -12.54
N TRP A 207 11.14 -0.10 -12.94
CA TRP A 207 11.10 -0.62 -14.30
C TRP A 207 9.75 -1.29 -14.54
N LYS A 208 9.15 -1.02 -15.70
CA LYS A 208 7.92 -1.63 -16.20
C LYS A 208 8.24 -2.59 -17.34
N THR A 209 7.41 -3.60 -17.54
CA THR A 209 7.60 -4.62 -18.60
C THR A 209 6.42 -4.60 -19.56
N LEU A 210 6.71 -4.60 -20.86
CA LEU A 210 5.74 -4.82 -21.93
C LEU A 210 6.17 -6.02 -22.76
N GLU A 211 5.22 -6.88 -23.10
CA GLU A 211 5.44 -7.90 -24.11
C GLU A 211 5.39 -7.26 -25.50
N MET A 212 6.34 -7.61 -26.36
CA MET A 212 6.42 -7.09 -27.72
C MET A 212 5.73 -8.08 -28.66
N PRO A 213 4.54 -7.78 -29.22
CA PRO A 213 3.90 -8.63 -30.21
C PRO A 213 4.67 -8.63 -31.54
N LYS A 214 4.46 -9.66 -32.36
CA LYS A 214 5.01 -9.71 -33.72
C LYS A 214 4.42 -8.58 -34.57
N VAL A 215 5.29 -7.83 -35.24
CA VAL A 215 4.94 -6.77 -36.20
C VAL A 215 5.85 -6.93 -37.41
N THR A 216 5.26 -7.05 -38.61
CA THR A 216 5.98 -7.28 -39.88
C THR A 216 6.99 -8.44 -39.80
N GLN A 217 8.29 -8.16 -39.79
CA GLN A 217 9.39 -9.14 -39.77
C GLN A 217 10.01 -9.31 -38.37
N GLY A 218 9.54 -8.56 -37.37
CA GLY A 218 10.12 -8.52 -36.03
C GLY A 218 9.06 -8.39 -34.95
N TYR A 219 9.42 -7.69 -33.88
CA TYR A 219 8.61 -7.47 -32.69
C TYR A 219 8.55 -5.98 -32.37
N GLY A 220 7.35 -5.47 -32.09
CA GLY A 220 7.15 -4.03 -31.89
C GLY A 220 6.10 -3.73 -30.84
N VAL A 221 6.36 -2.74 -29.99
CA VAL A 221 5.41 -2.23 -28.99
C VAL A 221 5.57 -0.72 -28.83
N GLU A 222 4.51 -0.03 -28.41
CA GLU A 222 4.58 1.37 -28.03
C GLU A 222 4.60 1.53 -26.51
N VAL A 223 5.57 2.26 -25.99
CA VAL A 223 5.54 2.71 -24.60
C VAL A 223 4.35 3.65 -24.42
N PRO A 224 3.46 3.40 -23.43
CA PRO A 224 2.24 4.18 -23.25
C PRO A 224 2.50 5.66 -23.13
N CYS A 225 1.71 6.44 -23.86
CA CYS A 225 1.80 7.89 -23.88
C CYS A 225 1.79 8.58 -22.50
N LEU A 226 0.95 8.10 -21.58
CA LEU A 226 0.86 8.62 -20.21
C LEU A 226 2.10 8.27 -19.37
N ASP A 227 2.80 7.19 -19.72
CA ASP A 227 4.07 6.84 -19.10
C ASP A 227 5.22 7.68 -19.65
N VAL A 228 5.13 8.17 -20.89
CA VAL A 228 6.07 9.17 -21.44
C VAL A 228 5.90 10.51 -20.72
N GLY A 229 4.66 10.87 -20.40
CA GLY A 229 4.32 12.03 -19.57
C GLY A 229 4.60 13.37 -20.24
N SER A 230 4.39 14.45 -19.49
CA SER A 230 4.51 15.85 -19.94
C SER A 230 5.89 16.48 -19.67
N VAL A 231 6.83 15.72 -19.08
CA VAL A 231 8.14 16.21 -18.63
C VAL A 231 9.24 15.72 -19.57
N THR A 232 10.20 16.59 -19.90
CA THR A 232 11.35 16.20 -20.72
C THR A 232 12.38 15.42 -19.91
N GLY A 233 13.04 14.45 -20.53
CA GLY A 233 14.06 13.65 -19.89
C GLY A 233 14.39 12.41 -20.68
N GLN A 234 15.02 11.43 -20.04
CA GLN A 234 15.44 10.20 -20.70
C GLN A 234 14.51 9.04 -20.34
N LEU A 235 13.87 8.45 -21.36
CA LEU A 235 13.23 7.15 -21.24
C LEU A 235 14.32 6.09 -21.38
N LYS A 236 14.55 5.31 -20.31
CA LYS A 236 15.55 4.23 -20.32
C LYS A 236 14.85 2.90 -20.64
N TYR A 237 15.46 2.04 -21.45
CA TYR A 237 14.90 0.72 -21.75
C TYR A 237 15.95 -0.32 -22.15
N PHE A 238 15.58 -1.59 -22.11
CA PHE A 238 16.32 -2.68 -22.73
C PHE A 238 15.36 -3.78 -23.18
N ILE A 239 15.80 -4.61 -24.10
CA ILE A 239 14.99 -5.65 -24.74
C ILE A 239 15.60 -7.01 -24.47
N GLN A 240 14.77 -8.00 -24.19
CA GLN A 240 15.19 -9.40 -24.03
C GLN A 240 14.26 -10.34 -24.81
N ALA A 241 14.86 -11.27 -25.54
CA ALA A 241 14.18 -12.37 -26.20
C ALA A 241 14.41 -13.66 -25.40
N PHE A 242 13.35 -14.46 -25.22
CA PHE A 242 13.35 -15.68 -24.44
C PHE A 242 12.94 -16.89 -25.27
N ASP A 243 13.56 -18.04 -25.00
CA ASP A 243 13.12 -19.34 -25.50
C ASP A 243 11.93 -19.90 -24.70
N LYS A 244 11.48 -21.10 -25.09
CA LYS A 244 10.38 -21.83 -24.45
C LYS A 244 10.64 -22.18 -22.98
N ASP A 245 11.91 -22.22 -22.57
CA ASP A 245 12.36 -22.57 -21.23
C ASP A 245 12.61 -21.30 -20.37
N ASN A 246 12.29 -20.12 -20.92
CA ASN A 246 12.52 -18.78 -20.35
C ASN A 246 13.99 -18.41 -20.18
N ASN A 247 14.91 -18.98 -20.97
CA ASN A 247 16.29 -18.51 -21.05
C ASN A 247 16.38 -17.33 -22.01
N VAL A 248 17.23 -16.35 -21.68
CA VAL A 248 17.51 -15.23 -22.57
C VAL A 248 18.35 -15.72 -23.75
N VAL A 249 17.83 -15.61 -24.96
CA VAL A 249 18.49 -16.04 -26.20
C VAL A 249 19.06 -14.88 -27.03
N ALA A 250 18.57 -13.67 -26.82
CA ALA A 250 19.12 -12.44 -27.40
C ALA A 250 18.70 -11.21 -26.57
N PHE A 251 19.44 -10.11 -26.67
CA PHE A 251 19.14 -8.87 -25.96
C PHE A 251 19.61 -7.62 -26.72
N ALA A 252 19.08 -6.45 -26.33
CA ALA A 252 19.60 -5.13 -26.69
C ALA A 252 19.56 -4.22 -25.46
N GLY A 253 20.73 -3.75 -25.02
CA GLY A 253 20.91 -3.04 -23.75
C GLY A 253 20.75 -3.94 -22.53
N THR A 254 21.08 -3.40 -21.35
CA THR A 254 20.88 -4.09 -20.07
C THR A 254 20.37 -3.14 -19.00
N ARG A 255 19.97 -3.65 -17.83
CA ARG A 255 19.59 -2.80 -16.70
C ARG A 255 20.73 -1.91 -16.19
N LYS A 256 21.99 -2.35 -16.32
CA LYS A 256 23.18 -1.57 -15.91
C LYS A 256 23.60 -0.56 -16.98
N ASP A 257 23.33 -0.88 -18.25
CA ASP A 257 23.66 -0.05 -19.40
C ASP A 257 22.46 -0.02 -20.37
N PRO A 258 21.43 0.80 -20.05
CA PRO A 258 20.20 0.81 -20.82
C PRO A 258 20.28 1.71 -22.05
N LEU A 259 19.48 1.37 -23.05
CA LEU A 259 19.22 2.22 -24.21
C LEU A 259 18.35 3.40 -23.79
N ASN A 260 18.47 4.51 -24.50
CA ASN A 260 17.82 5.77 -24.13
C ASN A 260 17.06 6.36 -25.32
N VAL A 261 15.87 6.91 -25.05
CA VAL A 261 15.16 7.81 -25.96
C VAL A 261 15.00 9.17 -25.29
N ALA A 262 15.47 10.23 -25.95
CA ALA A 262 15.32 11.58 -25.43
C ALA A 262 13.87 12.07 -25.58
N ILE A 263 13.17 12.26 -24.47
CA ILE A 263 11.83 12.85 -24.45
C ILE A 263 11.97 14.38 -24.39
N LYS A 264 11.51 15.06 -25.45
CA LYS A 264 11.66 16.51 -25.63
C LYS A 264 10.29 17.19 -25.82
N LEU A 265 10.22 18.50 -25.64
CA LEU A 265 9.00 19.25 -25.98
C LEU A 265 8.74 19.28 -27.50
N GLN A 266 9.84 19.41 -28.24
CA GLN A 266 9.90 19.40 -29.70
C GLN A 266 11.12 18.59 -30.13
N ILE A 267 11.00 17.90 -31.27
CA ILE A 267 12.05 17.08 -31.87
C ILE A 267 12.44 17.68 -33.22
N GLU A 268 13.69 17.48 -33.63
CA GLU A 268 14.23 17.97 -34.90
C GLU A 268 14.14 16.91 -36.00
N GLY A 269 14.13 15.62 -35.61
CA GLY A 269 13.98 14.48 -36.50
C GLY A 269 12.54 14.10 -36.82
N ALA A 270 12.39 13.13 -37.73
CA ALA A 270 11.09 12.52 -38.01
C ALA A 270 10.56 11.78 -36.77
N SER A 271 9.25 11.90 -36.50
CA SER A 271 8.61 11.17 -35.41
C SER A 271 8.79 9.66 -35.58
N PRO A 272 9.30 8.95 -34.55
CA PRO A 272 9.45 7.51 -34.61
C PRO A 272 8.12 6.81 -34.90
N SER A 273 8.16 5.69 -35.63
CA SER A 273 6.99 4.86 -35.94
C SER A 273 7.38 3.39 -35.97
N LEU A 274 6.41 2.50 -35.75
CA LEU A 274 6.60 1.08 -36.03
C LEU A 274 6.67 0.85 -37.56
N PRO A 275 7.39 -0.18 -38.04
CA PRO A 275 7.47 -0.48 -39.46
C PRO A 275 6.08 -0.61 -40.12
N GLY A 276 5.85 0.16 -41.18
CA GLY A 276 4.60 0.14 -41.94
C GLY A 276 3.42 0.86 -41.28
N GLN A 277 3.63 1.59 -40.18
CA GLN A 277 2.60 2.37 -39.48
C GLN A 277 2.89 3.86 -39.53
N ALA A 278 1.86 4.69 -39.42
CA ALA A 278 2.04 6.13 -39.23
C ALA A 278 2.61 6.40 -37.82
N PRO A 279 3.39 7.47 -37.62
CA PRO A 279 3.84 7.87 -36.29
C PRO A 279 2.66 8.08 -35.33
N PRO A 280 2.78 7.64 -34.06
CA PRO A 280 1.71 7.78 -33.10
C PRO A 280 1.42 9.25 -32.82
N ALA A 281 0.14 9.59 -32.71
CA ALA A 281 -0.28 10.95 -32.40
C ALA A 281 0.06 11.30 -30.94
N LYS A 282 0.35 12.58 -30.69
CA LYS A 282 0.36 13.13 -29.34
C LYS A 282 -0.99 12.87 -28.68
N CYS A 283 -0.98 12.40 -27.44
CA CYS A 283 -2.19 12.34 -26.66
C CYS A 283 -2.65 13.76 -26.37
N SER A 284 -3.93 14.01 -26.58
CA SER A 284 -4.58 15.19 -26.04
C SER A 284 -4.47 15.13 -24.51
N GLU A 285 -3.78 16.09 -23.91
CA GLU A 285 -4.15 16.60 -22.60
C GLU A 285 -5.65 16.90 -22.68
N ALA A 286 -6.49 16.25 -21.89
CA ALA A 286 -7.94 16.54 -21.88
C ALA A 286 -8.25 17.97 -21.35
N ALA A 287 -7.25 18.84 -21.19
CA ALA A 287 -7.33 20.10 -20.46
C ALA A 287 -6.79 21.35 -21.19
N ASP A 288 -6.07 21.28 -22.31
CA ASP A 288 -5.27 22.44 -22.77
C ASP A 288 -5.37 22.83 -24.27
N CYS A 289 -6.58 22.99 -24.80
CA CYS A 289 -6.76 23.75 -26.05
C CYS A 289 -7.93 24.75 -25.96
N PRO A 290 -7.65 26.04 -25.65
CA PRO A 290 -8.65 27.09 -25.69
C PRO A 290 -9.08 27.39 -27.15
N PRO A 291 -10.38 27.67 -27.40
CA PRO A 291 -10.86 27.94 -28.75
C PRO A 291 -10.26 29.23 -29.33
N GLY A 292 -9.62 29.15 -30.51
CA GLY A 292 -9.32 30.30 -31.36
C GLY A 292 -7.89 30.48 -31.90
N LEU A 293 -6.92 29.62 -31.56
CA LEU A 293 -5.54 29.77 -32.05
C LEU A 293 -5.29 29.01 -33.37
N LEU A 294 -4.65 29.69 -34.33
CA LEU A 294 -4.38 29.20 -35.69
C LEU A 294 -3.50 27.93 -35.66
N GLY A 295 -4.07 26.79 -36.06
CA GLY A 295 -3.36 25.51 -36.18
C GLY A 295 -4.14 24.27 -35.66
N CYS A 296 -5.24 24.45 -34.93
CA CYS A 296 -6.13 23.35 -34.57
C CYS A 296 -7.17 23.08 -35.69
N PRO A 297 -7.55 21.81 -35.94
CA PRO A 297 -8.59 21.52 -36.92
C PRO A 297 -9.91 22.17 -36.51
N LYS A 298 -10.51 22.90 -37.45
CA LYS A 298 -11.81 23.57 -37.23
C LYS A 298 -12.92 22.52 -37.17
N PRO A 299 -13.85 22.59 -36.20
CA PRO A 299 -15.07 21.81 -36.29
C PRO A 299 -15.92 22.41 -37.42
N GLY A 300 -15.97 21.70 -38.55
CA GLY A 300 -16.74 22.09 -39.73
C GLY A 300 -15.93 22.07 -41.02
N GLU A 301 -15.64 20.88 -41.54
CA GLU A 301 -15.53 20.67 -42.98
C GLU A 301 -16.22 19.35 -43.33
N GLU A 302 -17.29 19.52 -44.11
CA GLU A 302 -18.31 18.59 -44.60
C GLU A 302 -17.82 17.21 -45.06
N LYS A 303 -18.52 16.16 -44.60
CA LYS A 303 -18.93 15.10 -45.54
C LYS A 303 -20.27 15.52 -46.12
N THR A 304 -20.28 15.74 -47.43
CA THR A 304 -21.49 15.97 -48.22
C THR A 304 -22.45 14.80 -48.06
N CYS A 305 -23.64 15.08 -47.53
CA CYS A 305 -24.82 14.27 -47.79
C CYS A 305 -25.62 15.03 -48.87
N PRO A 306 -26.16 14.35 -49.90
CA PRO A 306 -26.88 15.01 -50.98
C PRO A 306 -28.10 15.78 -50.45
N GLU A 307 -28.32 16.98 -50.98
CA GLU A 307 -29.37 17.91 -50.57
C GLU A 307 -30.77 17.29 -50.65
N GLY A 308 -31.55 17.37 -49.57
CA GLY A 308 -33.00 17.15 -49.63
C GLY A 308 -33.69 16.73 -48.34
N GLU A 309 -33.00 16.12 -47.37
CA GLU A 309 -33.66 15.61 -46.15
C GLU A 309 -32.85 15.91 -44.89
N PRO A 310 -33.49 16.39 -43.80
CA PRO A 310 -32.80 16.60 -42.54
C PRO A 310 -32.38 15.24 -41.96
N CYS A 311 -31.07 15.06 -41.76
CA CYS A 311 -30.55 13.95 -40.98
C CYS A 311 -30.90 14.18 -39.50
N ASP A 312 -31.99 13.56 -39.04
CA ASP A 312 -32.27 13.44 -37.62
C ASP A 312 -31.09 12.70 -36.96
N LYS A 313 -30.29 13.41 -36.16
CA LYS A 313 -29.36 12.77 -35.23
C LYS A 313 -30.19 12.03 -34.17
N PRO A 314 -29.96 10.72 -33.94
CA PRO A 314 -30.39 10.12 -32.69
C PRO A 314 -29.64 10.83 -31.54
N PRO A 315 -30.29 11.16 -30.42
CA PRO A 315 -29.60 11.78 -29.31
C PRO A 315 -28.57 10.78 -28.73
N GLU A 316 -27.31 11.17 -28.73
CA GLU A 316 -26.27 10.46 -27.99
C GLU A 316 -26.60 10.59 -26.50
N ALA A 317 -26.93 9.46 -25.86
CA ALA A 317 -27.35 9.45 -24.47
C ALA A 317 -26.18 9.89 -23.57
N PRO A 318 -26.39 10.82 -22.63
CA PRO A 318 -25.33 11.37 -21.81
C PRO A 318 -24.83 10.30 -20.82
N SER A 319 -23.55 9.91 -20.86
CA SER A 319 -22.93 9.17 -19.76
C SER A 319 -22.62 10.12 -18.60
N VAL A 320 -23.67 10.67 -17.99
CA VAL A 320 -23.54 11.43 -16.75
C VAL A 320 -23.30 10.40 -15.66
N ALA A 321 -22.02 10.12 -15.36
CA ALA A 321 -21.64 9.44 -14.14
C ALA A 321 -22.36 10.16 -12.98
N ARG A 322 -23.20 9.41 -12.26
CA ARG A 322 -24.02 9.97 -11.18
C ARG A 322 -23.09 10.54 -10.13
N LYS A 323 -23.19 11.84 -9.90
CA LYS A 323 -22.25 12.55 -9.02
C LYS A 323 -22.61 12.40 -7.55
N ASN A 324 -23.86 12.10 -7.24
CA ASN A 324 -24.34 12.01 -5.86
C ASN A 324 -24.81 10.59 -5.60
N TRP A 325 -24.40 10.05 -4.46
CA TRP A 325 -24.68 8.69 -4.03
C TRP A 325 -25.23 8.71 -2.62
N VAL A 326 -26.31 7.97 -2.40
CA VAL A 326 -26.88 7.73 -1.07
C VAL A 326 -26.78 6.25 -0.74
N THR A 327 -26.39 5.93 0.47
CA THR A 327 -26.22 4.55 0.95
C THR A 327 -27.02 4.36 2.23
N LEU A 328 -27.85 3.32 2.30
CA LEU A 328 -28.41 2.82 3.55
C LEU A 328 -27.59 1.60 3.97
N GLY A 329 -27.11 1.55 5.22
CA GLY A 329 -26.23 0.48 5.68
C GLY A 329 -26.44 0.08 7.12
N LEU A 330 -26.07 -1.17 7.41
CA LEU A 330 -25.93 -1.74 8.74
C LEU A 330 -24.45 -2.07 8.97
N GLN A 331 -23.90 -1.67 10.12
CA GLN A 331 -22.55 -2.02 10.53
C GLN A 331 -22.58 -2.80 11.85
N GLN A 332 -21.93 -3.94 11.90
CA GLN A 332 -21.63 -4.66 13.13
C GLN A 332 -20.20 -4.35 13.58
N ASP A 333 -20.05 -3.91 14.83
CA ASP A 333 -18.74 -3.68 15.42
C ASP A 333 -18.26 -4.89 16.23
N PHE A 334 -16.95 -5.10 16.26
CA PHE A 334 -16.26 -6.07 17.10
C PHE A 334 -15.13 -5.35 17.83
N LEU A 335 -15.23 -5.25 19.16
CA LEU A 335 -14.26 -4.53 19.97
C LEU A 335 -13.12 -5.46 20.41
N GLY A 336 -11.88 -5.00 20.25
CA GLY A 336 -10.70 -5.65 20.77
C GLY A 336 -10.62 -5.53 22.29
N LEU A 337 -10.64 -6.67 22.98
CA LEU A 337 -10.46 -6.80 24.41
C LEU A 337 -9.07 -7.33 24.72
N SER A 338 -8.44 -6.74 25.73
CA SER A 338 -7.19 -7.27 26.29
C SER A 338 -7.51 -8.36 27.31
N GLY A 339 -6.67 -9.39 27.36
CA GLY A 339 -6.78 -10.41 28.40
C GLY A 339 -6.52 -9.80 29.77
N THR A 340 -7.40 -10.03 30.74
CA THR A 340 -7.26 -9.49 32.09
C THR A 340 -7.98 -10.34 33.13
N THR A 341 -7.61 -10.19 34.39
CA THR A 341 -8.20 -10.86 35.55
C THR A 341 -8.77 -9.82 36.52
N GLY A 342 -9.74 -10.19 37.35
CA GLY A 342 -10.30 -9.26 38.34
C GLY A 342 -11.10 -8.10 37.73
N THR A 343 -11.71 -8.31 36.56
CA THR A 343 -12.44 -7.30 35.77
C THR A 343 -13.49 -6.51 36.57
N CYS A 344 -14.14 -7.13 37.55
CA CYS A 344 -15.19 -6.53 38.38
C CYS A 344 -14.72 -6.04 39.76
N SER A 345 -13.41 -5.94 40.00
CA SER A 345 -12.87 -5.59 41.34
C SER A 345 -12.68 -4.09 41.58
N GLY A 346 -13.10 -3.25 40.62
CA GLY A 346 -12.88 -1.81 40.64
C GLY A 346 -11.47 -1.41 40.17
N GLY A 347 -11.37 -0.32 39.39
CA GLY A 347 -10.08 0.22 38.92
C GLY A 347 -9.61 -0.25 37.53
N ASN A 348 -10.40 -1.09 36.84
CA ASN A 348 -10.14 -1.53 35.46
C ASN A 348 -11.01 -0.76 34.44
N GLU A 349 -10.78 -1.00 33.15
CA GLU A 349 -11.54 -0.41 32.04
C GLU A 349 -12.98 -0.93 31.87
N TYR A 350 -13.48 -1.72 32.84
CA TYR A 350 -14.77 -2.39 32.78
C TYR A 350 -15.72 -1.92 33.87
N SER A 351 -17.01 -1.90 33.55
CA SER A 351 -18.11 -1.74 34.50
C SER A 351 -18.97 -2.99 34.50
N CYS A 352 -19.18 -3.61 35.66
CA CYS A 352 -19.90 -4.88 35.76
C CYS A 352 -21.34 -4.68 36.22
N PHE A 353 -22.25 -5.46 35.63
CA PHE A 353 -23.67 -5.40 35.90
C PHE A 353 -24.26 -6.81 36.05
N SER A 354 -25.30 -6.92 36.88
CA SER A 354 -26.17 -8.09 36.95
C SER A 354 -27.52 -7.70 36.36
N GLY A 355 -27.71 -7.94 35.06
CA GLY A 355 -28.81 -7.31 34.33
C GLY A 355 -28.57 -5.80 34.22
N ASP A 356 -29.50 -4.99 34.70
CA ASP A 356 -29.36 -3.51 34.71
C ASP A 356 -28.77 -2.98 36.02
N ASP A 357 -28.64 -3.83 37.05
CA ASP A 357 -28.14 -3.44 38.36
C ASP A 357 -26.60 -3.37 38.34
N PHE A 358 -26.05 -2.22 38.71
CA PHE A 358 -24.61 -2.03 38.82
C PHE A 358 -24.04 -2.87 39.96
N TYR A 359 -22.99 -3.62 39.68
CA TYR A 359 -22.31 -4.45 40.67
C TYR A 359 -21.26 -3.62 41.42
N GLU A 360 -21.60 -3.19 42.63
CA GLU A 360 -20.76 -2.32 43.49
C GLU A 360 -19.78 -3.08 44.39
N ALA A 361 -20.03 -4.37 44.64
CA ALA A 361 -19.24 -5.15 45.58
C ALA A 361 -17.85 -5.47 45.01
N ILE A 362 -16.86 -5.64 45.89
CA ILE A 362 -15.54 -6.16 45.50
C ILE A 362 -15.62 -7.69 45.53
N PRO A 363 -15.40 -8.38 44.39
CA PRO A 363 -15.34 -9.84 44.37
C PRO A 363 -14.23 -10.37 45.28
N TYR A 364 -14.34 -11.63 45.69
CA TYR A 364 -13.24 -12.33 46.36
C TYR A 364 -11.99 -12.27 45.47
N ASP A 365 -10.84 -11.97 46.04
CA ASP A 365 -9.59 -11.64 45.33
C ASP A 365 -9.02 -12.80 44.50
N LYS A 366 -9.39 -14.04 44.83
CA LYS A 366 -9.12 -15.25 44.03
C LYS A 366 -10.33 -15.72 43.21
N SER A 367 -11.40 -14.94 43.20
CA SER A 367 -12.55 -15.18 42.32
C SER A 367 -12.25 -14.67 40.93
N GLY A 368 -12.62 -15.45 39.91
CA GLY A 368 -12.28 -15.25 38.50
C GLY A 368 -12.41 -13.81 37.96
N GLY A 369 -13.42 -13.54 37.15
CA GLY A 369 -13.46 -12.27 36.41
C GLY A 369 -12.46 -12.22 35.25
N GLU A 370 -12.07 -13.39 34.73
CA GLU A 370 -11.14 -13.51 33.61
C GLU A 370 -11.81 -13.12 32.30
N VAL A 371 -11.15 -12.25 31.55
CA VAL A 371 -11.43 -11.97 30.15
C VAL A 371 -10.26 -12.55 29.36
N ALA A 372 -10.54 -13.49 28.46
CA ALA A 372 -9.50 -14.17 27.67
C ALA A 372 -8.81 -13.25 26.64
N GLY A 373 -9.36 -12.06 26.40
CA GLY A 373 -8.95 -11.18 25.31
C GLY A 373 -9.47 -11.65 23.94
N GLY A 374 -9.29 -10.82 22.92
CA GLY A 374 -9.75 -11.09 21.55
C GLY A 374 -10.89 -10.17 21.11
N LEU A 375 -11.69 -10.61 20.14
CA LEU A 375 -12.78 -9.81 19.59
C LEU A 375 -14.10 -10.16 20.28
N ALA A 376 -14.74 -9.16 20.89
CA ALA A 376 -16.10 -9.28 21.40
C ALA A 376 -17.08 -8.59 20.45
N VAL A 377 -18.26 -9.20 20.25
CA VAL A 377 -19.36 -8.55 19.54
C VAL A 377 -19.75 -7.29 20.30
N ALA A 378 -19.76 -6.16 19.60
CA ALA A 378 -20.00 -4.85 20.17
C ALA A 378 -21.28 -4.23 19.59
N THR A 379 -21.37 -2.91 19.62
CA THR A 379 -22.49 -2.15 19.09
C THR A 379 -22.83 -2.46 17.63
N THR A 380 -24.09 -2.30 17.27
CA THR A 380 -24.57 -2.36 15.89
C THR A 380 -25.05 -0.98 15.46
N ARG A 381 -24.82 -0.57 14.21
CA ARG A 381 -25.21 0.74 13.69
C ARG A 381 -26.08 0.61 12.47
N ILE A 382 -27.12 1.43 12.37
CA ILE A 382 -27.81 1.71 11.12
C ILE A 382 -27.52 3.14 10.70
N PHE A 383 -27.22 3.37 9.44
CA PHE A 383 -26.87 4.70 8.95
C PHE A 383 -27.36 4.98 7.54
N ILE A 384 -27.56 6.26 7.26
CA ILE A 384 -27.63 6.81 5.91
C ILE A 384 -26.32 7.55 5.61
N GLY A 385 -25.76 7.28 4.45
CA GLY A 385 -24.56 7.94 3.93
C GLY A 385 -24.90 8.74 2.69
N TYR A 386 -24.28 9.90 2.53
CA TYR A 386 -24.26 10.67 1.29
C TYR A 386 -22.82 10.86 0.86
N GLU A 387 -22.50 10.53 -0.39
CA GLU A 387 -21.19 10.70 -1.00
C GLU A 387 -21.31 11.41 -2.34
N ARG A 388 -20.35 12.29 -2.61
CA ARG A 388 -20.21 12.96 -3.90
C ARG A 388 -18.97 12.48 -4.62
N VAL A 389 -19.09 12.18 -5.90
CA VAL A 389 -17.99 11.81 -6.79
C VAL A 389 -17.22 13.06 -7.22
N PHE A 390 -15.90 13.00 -7.06
CA PHE A 390 -14.94 14.00 -7.50
C PHE A 390 -13.95 13.35 -8.47
N GLY A 391 -13.76 13.96 -9.64
CA GLY A 391 -13.03 13.31 -10.72
C GLY A 391 -13.69 12.00 -11.15
N LYS A 392 -12.87 10.97 -11.43
CA LYS A 392 -13.35 9.65 -11.86
C LYS A 392 -13.43 8.62 -10.74
N ASN A 393 -12.56 8.73 -9.74
CA ASN A 393 -12.27 7.65 -8.79
C ASN A 393 -12.46 8.02 -7.32
N PHE A 394 -12.70 9.29 -7.00
CA PHE A 394 -12.75 9.72 -5.61
C PHE A 394 -14.19 10.05 -5.20
N THR A 395 -14.57 9.67 -3.98
CA THR A 395 -15.78 10.18 -3.35
C THR A 395 -15.45 10.81 -2.00
N ALA A 396 -16.20 11.85 -1.62
CA ALA A 396 -16.20 12.37 -0.26
C ALA A 396 -17.63 12.61 0.21
N GLY A 397 -17.87 12.39 1.49
CA GLY A 397 -19.22 12.32 2.01
C GLY A 397 -19.32 12.26 3.52
N LEU A 398 -20.56 12.13 3.98
CA LEU A 398 -20.93 12.02 5.38
C LEU A 398 -21.79 10.78 5.60
N ARG A 399 -21.70 10.17 6.79
CA ARG A 399 -22.67 9.21 7.30
C ARG A 399 -23.28 9.73 8.60
N ALA A 400 -24.57 9.50 8.76
CA ALA A 400 -25.31 9.77 9.98
C ALA A 400 -26.17 8.55 10.32
N GLY A 401 -26.23 8.19 11.60
CA GLY A 401 -26.89 6.96 12.01
C GLY A 401 -27.16 6.87 13.50
N PHE A 402 -27.78 5.75 13.87
CA PHE A 402 -28.10 5.40 15.24
C PHE A 402 -27.34 4.15 15.65
N VAL A 403 -26.91 4.09 16.91
CA VAL A 403 -26.10 3.00 17.47
C VAL A 403 -26.92 2.26 18.53
N PHE A 404 -26.91 0.93 18.47
CA PHE A 404 -27.61 0.03 19.37
C PHE A 404 -26.62 -0.87 20.13
N GLY A 405 -27.07 -1.46 21.23
CA GLY A 405 -26.27 -2.39 22.02
C GLY A 405 -25.26 -1.71 22.96
N GLY A 406 -25.53 -0.46 23.35
CA GLY A 406 -24.73 0.25 24.35
C GLY A 406 -24.95 -0.25 25.77
N GLY A 407 -23.94 -0.10 26.63
CA GLY A 407 -23.98 -0.60 27.99
C GLY A 407 -24.74 0.31 28.96
N PRO A 408 -25.32 -0.23 30.05
CA PRO A 408 -26.04 0.52 31.08
C PRO A 408 -25.15 1.57 31.76
N GLN A 409 -25.74 2.63 32.30
CA GLN A 409 -25.00 3.71 32.96
C GLN A 409 -24.57 3.30 34.37
N ALA A 410 -23.26 3.31 34.63
CA ALA A 410 -22.74 3.11 35.99
C ALA A 410 -22.99 4.38 36.84
N PRO A 411 -23.14 4.27 38.17
CA PRO A 411 -23.25 5.42 39.07
C PRO A 411 -22.10 6.42 38.86
N GLY A 412 -22.45 7.69 38.61
CA GLY A 412 -21.47 8.76 38.33
C GLY A 412 -20.76 8.67 36.97
N GLY A 413 -21.03 7.64 36.16
CA GLY A 413 -20.49 7.46 34.82
C GLY A 413 -21.33 8.10 33.72
N ALA A 414 -20.77 8.21 32.52
CA ALA A 414 -21.48 8.70 31.34
C ALA A 414 -22.50 7.66 30.82
N ALA A 415 -23.67 8.16 30.41
CA ALA A 415 -24.65 7.37 29.67
C ALA A 415 -24.13 7.04 28.26
N PHE A 416 -24.62 5.94 27.69
CA PHE A 416 -24.34 5.57 26.30
C PHE A 416 -24.87 6.63 25.32
N VAL A 417 -24.07 6.97 24.30
CA VAL A 417 -24.44 7.93 23.26
C VAL A 417 -24.83 7.21 21.97
N PRO A 418 -26.12 7.11 21.63
CA PRO A 418 -26.61 6.25 20.55
C PRO A 418 -26.55 6.93 19.16
N VAL A 419 -25.52 7.73 18.89
CA VAL A 419 -25.40 8.52 17.65
C VAL A 419 -24.14 8.13 16.89
N HIS A 420 -24.26 8.03 15.56
CA HIS A 420 -23.14 7.89 14.65
C HIS A 420 -23.11 9.10 13.70
N ALA A 421 -21.97 9.78 13.62
CA ALA A 421 -21.69 10.80 12.63
C ALA A 421 -20.27 10.60 12.11
N GLU A 422 -20.08 10.59 10.79
CA GLU A 422 -18.78 10.31 10.17
C GLU A 422 -18.59 11.16 8.93
N ALA A 423 -17.41 11.76 8.80
CA ALA A 423 -16.91 12.23 7.52
C ALA A 423 -16.04 11.14 6.90
N ARG A 424 -16.22 10.89 5.60
CA ARG A 424 -15.49 9.84 4.89
C ARG A 424 -15.06 10.26 3.49
N ALA A 425 -13.92 9.73 3.08
CA ALA A 425 -13.42 9.73 1.73
C ALA A 425 -13.25 8.29 1.24
N ALA A 426 -13.47 8.05 -0.05
CA ALA A 426 -13.19 6.76 -0.65
C ALA A 426 -12.48 6.91 -2.01
N TYR A 427 -11.58 5.97 -2.28
CA TYR A 427 -10.96 5.78 -3.58
C TYR A 427 -11.49 4.50 -4.21
N TRP A 428 -12.06 4.61 -5.41
CA TRP A 428 -12.67 3.54 -6.18
C TRP A 428 -11.73 3.11 -7.30
N PHE A 429 -11.44 1.81 -7.41
CA PHE A 429 -10.52 1.29 -8.41
C PHE A 429 -11.19 1.13 -9.79
N GLY A 430 -10.45 1.38 -10.87
CA GLY A 430 -10.90 1.21 -12.26
C GLY A 430 -10.78 2.50 -13.09
N ALA A 431 -10.95 2.41 -14.41
CA ALA A 431 -10.83 3.57 -15.30
C ALA A 431 -12.05 4.51 -15.27
N ASP A 432 -13.25 3.94 -15.10
CA ASP A 432 -14.50 4.68 -14.89
C ASP A 432 -15.46 3.85 -14.01
N PRO A 433 -15.20 3.82 -12.68
CA PRO A 433 -15.89 2.90 -11.78
C PRO A 433 -17.40 3.14 -11.71
N PHE A 434 -17.90 4.31 -12.12
CA PHE A 434 -19.32 4.67 -12.00
C PHE A 434 -20.12 4.57 -13.30
N ALA A 435 -19.48 4.31 -14.44
CA ALA A 435 -20.16 4.23 -15.74
C ALA A 435 -20.84 2.88 -16.02
N GLY A 436 -20.25 1.77 -15.55
CA GLY A 436 -20.67 0.42 -15.89
C GLY A 436 -21.32 -0.36 -14.75
N THR A 437 -21.88 -1.53 -15.05
CA THR A 437 -22.26 -2.54 -14.07
C THR A 437 -21.03 -3.36 -13.63
N GLY A 438 -21.18 -4.14 -12.55
CA GLY A 438 -20.16 -5.08 -12.09
C GLY A 438 -19.48 -4.68 -10.77
N LEU A 439 -18.36 -5.33 -10.47
CA LEU A 439 -17.64 -5.15 -9.21
C LEU A 439 -16.88 -3.82 -9.19
N ARG A 440 -17.06 -3.04 -8.11
CA ARG A 440 -16.40 -1.76 -7.87
C ARG A 440 -15.68 -1.82 -6.52
N PRO A 441 -14.41 -2.25 -6.49
CA PRO A 441 -13.61 -2.24 -5.28
C PRO A 441 -13.30 -0.80 -4.85
N PHE A 442 -13.18 -0.58 -3.54
CA PHE A 442 -12.80 0.72 -2.98
C PHE A 442 -11.99 0.60 -1.69
N LEU A 443 -11.25 1.66 -1.37
CA LEU A 443 -10.65 1.92 -0.06
C LEU A 443 -11.28 3.15 0.57
N THR A 444 -11.38 3.16 1.90
CA THR A 444 -12.01 4.24 2.66
C THR A 444 -11.11 4.74 3.78
N LEU A 445 -11.22 6.04 4.02
CA LEU A 445 -10.66 6.72 5.19
C LEU A 445 -11.74 7.63 5.76
N GLY A 446 -11.92 7.64 7.07
CA GLY A 446 -12.93 8.47 7.70
C GLY A 446 -12.65 8.73 9.18
N GLY A 447 -13.46 9.59 9.76
CA GLY A 447 -13.40 9.92 11.18
C GLY A 447 -14.66 10.61 11.63
N GLY A 448 -14.96 10.53 12.92
CA GLY A 448 -16.19 11.10 13.44
C GLY A 448 -16.49 10.74 14.88
N LEU A 449 -17.79 10.70 15.17
CA LEU A 449 -18.36 10.51 16.49
C LEU A 449 -19.23 9.24 16.50
N ALA A 450 -18.85 8.26 17.30
CA ALA A 450 -19.65 7.11 17.67
C ALA A 450 -19.05 6.43 18.90
N GLN A 451 -19.89 6.03 19.85
CA GLN A 451 -19.48 5.16 20.93
C GLN A 451 -19.47 3.69 20.46
N VAL A 452 -18.53 2.88 20.98
CA VAL A 452 -18.51 1.42 20.82
C VAL A 452 -18.42 0.80 22.20
N ASP A 453 -19.43 0.04 22.56
CA ASP A 453 -19.46 -0.73 23.79
C ASP A 453 -19.51 -2.22 23.46
N ALA A 454 -18.82 -3.04 24.26
CA ALA A 454 -18.92 -4.48 24.20
C ALA A 454 -19.10 -5.05 25.61
N SER A 455 -19.83 -6.15 25.72
CA SER A 455 -20.00 -6.89 26.96
C SER A 455 -19.50 -8.32 26.84
N VAL A 456 -18.92 -8.81 27.92
CA VAL A 456 -18.53 -10.21 28.07
C VAL A 456 -19.04 -10.74 29.40
N LYS A 457 -19.52 -11.98 29.39
CA LYS A 457 -19.96 -12.65 30.61
C LYS A 457 -18.74 -13.10 31.39
N VAL A 458 -18.64 -12.65 32.64
CA VAL A 458 -17.58 -13.04 33.56
C VAL A 458 -18.18 -13.70 34.79
N THR A 459 -17.48 -14.69 35.33
CA THR A 459 -17.89 -15.37 36.56
C THR A 459 -17.04 -14.87 37.72
N VAL A 460 -17.70 -14.43 38.79
CA VAL A 460 -17.08 -13.99 40.03
C VAL A 460 -17.70 -14.71 41.22
N TYR A 461 -17.08 -14.56 42.39
CA TYR A 461 -17.59 -15.04 43.67
C TYR A 461 -17.50 -13.89 44.67
N ASN A 462 -18.55 -13.65 45.45
CA ASN A 462 -18.57 -12.52 46.38
C ASN A 462 -17.72 -12.78 47.62
N THR A 463 -17.61 -14.04 48.05
CA THR A 463 -16.90 -14.45 49.26
C THR A 463 -16.07 -15.71 49.04
N GLU A 464 -15.11 -15.96 49.92
CA GLU A 464 -14.34 -17.22 49.94
C GLU A 464 -15.26 -18.44 50.14
N GLN A 465 -16.31 -18.32 50.95
CA GLN A 465 -17.30 -19.38 51.14
C GLN A 465 -18.08 -19.66 49.85
N ASP A 466 -18.48 -18.61 49.11
CA ASP A 466 -19.11 -18.79 47.79
C ASP A 466 -18.16 -19.48 46.81
N PHE A 467 -16.87 -19.16 46.85
CA PHE A 467 -15.86 -19.84 46.03
C PHE A 467 -15.71 -21.33 46.39
N ILE A 468 -15.57 -21.66 47.68
CA ILE A 468 -15.47 -23.05 48.16
C ILE A 468 -16.73 -23.85 47.84
N ALA A 469 -17.91 -23.22 47.92
CA ALA A 469 -19.20 -23.83 47.61
C ALA A 469 -19.57 -23.80 46.12
N ASP A 470 -18.70 -23.29 45.24
CA ASP A 470 -18.94 -23.09 43.80
C ASP A 470 -20.22 -22.27 43.48
N LYS A 471 -20.57 -21.33 44.36
CA LYS A 471 -21.72 -20.43 44.21
C LYS A 471 -21.34 -19.24 43.32
N ARG A 472 -21.39 -19.48 42.02
CA ARG A 472 -21.03 -18.54 40.95
C ARG A 472 -22.01 -17.38 40.83
N LEU A 473 -21.48 -16.18 40.66
CA LEU A 473 -22.20 -15.00 40.19
C LEU A 473 -21.72 -14.68 38.78
N VAL A 474 -22.64 -14.65 37.80
CA VAL A 474 -22.33 -14.28 36.42
C VAL A 474 -22.72 -12.82 36.22
N LEU A 475 -21.74 -12.01 35.80
CA LEU A 475 -21.92 -10.58 35.53
C LEU A 475 -21.62 -10.29 34.07
N ASP A 476 -22.27 -9.25 33.54
CA ASP A 476 -21.92 -8.66 32.25
C ASP A 476 -20.87 -7.57 32.50
N ALA A 477 -19.63 -7.83 32.11
CA ALA A 477 -18.54 -6.86 32.16
C ALA A 477 -18.52 -6.05 30.87
N TRP A 478 -18.87 -4.76 30.98
CA TRP A 478 -18.93 -3.83 29.87
C TRP A 478 -17.63 -3.05 29.72
N LYS A 479 -17.01 -3.13 28.54
CA LYS A 479 -15.97 -2.21 28.11
C LYS A 479 -16.60 -1.13 27.24
N LYS A 480 -16.44 0.12 27.63
CA LYS A 480 -16.96 1.28 26.90
C LYS A 480 -15.80 2.03 26.24
N SER A 481 -15.81 2.14 24.92
CA SER A 481 -14.78 2.86 24.17
C SER A 481 -15.29 4.21 23.68
N GLY A 482 -14.38 5.18 23.62
CA GLY A 482 -14.68 6.60 23.55
C GLY A 482 -15.41 7.06 22.29
N LEU A 483 -15.92 8.29 22.32
CA LEU A 483 -16.85 8.81 21.31
C LEU A 483 -16.17 9.17 19.99
N VAL A 484 -14.90 9.61 20.00
CA VAL A 484 -14.22 10.11 18.80
C VAL A 484 -13.44 8.96 18.16
N PHE A 485 -13.51 8.80 16.84
CA PHE A 485 -12.77 7.76 16.13
C PHE A 485 -12.12 8.25 14.82
N ILE A 486 -11.07 7.55 14.42
CA ILE A 486 -10.60 7.48 13.02
C ILE A 486 -10.79 6.06 12.49
N ALA A 487 -10.98 5.92 11.19
CA ALA A 487 -11.24 4.65 10.55
C ALA A 487 -10.57 4.55 9.18
N ALA A 488 -10.05 3.37 8.87
CA ALA A 488 -9.57 3.02 7.54
C ALA A 488 -10.13 1.64 7.17
N GLY A 489 -10.51 1.47 5.91
CA GLY A 489 -11.14 0.24 5.47
C GLY A 489 -11.13 0.06 3.97
N GLY A 490 -11.78 -1.01 3.54
CA GLY A 490 -11.93 -1.35 2.14
C GLY A 490 -13.13 -2.24 1.93
N GLY A 491 -13.61 -2.27 0.70
CA GLY A 491 -14.82 -2.98 0.37
C GLY A 491 -15.04 -3.08 -1.12
N ALA A 492 -16.21 -3.58 -1.47
CA ALA A 492 -16.66 -3.58 -2.84
C ALA A 492 -18.17 -3.33 -2.92
N MET A 493 -18.56 -2.63 -3.97
CA MET A 493 -19.94 -2.57 -4.43
C MET A 493 -20.11 -3.51 -5.62
N TYR A 494 -21.23 -4.23 -5.69
CA TYR A 494 -21.62 -4.92 -6.92
C TYR A 494 -22.73 -4.12 -7.60
N ALA A 495 -22.39 -3.37 -8.65
CA ALA A 495 -23.33 -2.52 -9.36
C ALA A 495 -24.23 -3.34 -10.30
N ILE A 496 -25.46 -3.60 -9.84
CA ILE A 496 -26.51 -4.28 -10.60
C ILE A 496 -26.95 -3.42 -11.80
N ARG A 497 -26.97 -2.10 -11.60
CA ARG A 497 -27.12 -1.07 -12.64
C ARG A 497 -26.03 -0.01 -12.44
N PRO A 498 -25.72 0.82 -13.44
CA PRO A 498 -24.69 1.86 -13.30
C PRO A 498 -24.88 2.79 -12.10
N ASN A 499 -26.11 2.94 -11.61
CA ASN A 499 -26.46 3.81 -10.51
C ASN A 499 -26.88 3.08 -9.22
N THR A 500 -26.81 1.75 -9.10
CA THR A 500 -27.26 1.10 -7.86
C THR A 500 -26.73 -0.31 -7.63
N GLY A 501 -26.61 -0.71 -6.36
CA GLY A 501 -26.19 -2.05 -5.98
C GLY A 501 -25.82 -2.20 -4.50
N PRO A 502 -25.71 -3.45 -4.01
CA PRO A 502 -25.23 -3.75 -2.66
C PRO A 502 -23.75 -3.39 -2.48
N VAL A 503 -23.40 -3.03 -1.26
CA VAL A 503 -22.06 -2.63 -0.81
C VAL A 503 -21.68 -3.45 0.42
N ALA A 504 -20.47 -3.98 0.44
CA ALA A 504 -19.86 -4.57 1.62
C ALA A 504 -18.53 -3.88 1.94
N GLU A 505 -18.25 -3.61 3.21
CA GLU A 505 -17.04 -2.93 3.68
C GLU A 505 -16.57 -3.55 4.99
N VAL A 506 -15.24 -3.71 5.13
CA VAL A 506 -14.59 -4.01 6.40
C VAL A 506 -13.64 -2.87 6.72
N ARG A 507 -13.63 -2.44 7.99
CA ARG A 507 -12.83 -1.31 8.47
C ARG A 507 -12.27 -1.56 9.84
N VAL A 508 -11.11 -0.96 10.11
CA VAL A 508 -10.55 -0.82 11.45
C VAL A 508 -10.90 0.58 11.95
N MET A 509 -11.35 0.69 13.19
CA MET A 509 -11.64 1.94 13.88
C MET A 509 -10.78 2.05 15.13
N GLN A 510 -10.09 3.17 15.30
CA GLN A 510 -9.40 3.51 16.54
C GLN A 510 -10.22 4.58 17.27
N LEU A 511 -10.68 4.26 18.48
CA LEU A 511 -11.43 5.16 19.34
C LEU A 511 -10.50 5.89 20.31
N PHE A 512 -10.83 7.14 20.64
CA PHE A 512 -10.06 8.04 21.50
C PHE A 512 -10.86 8.51 22.71
N GLY A 513 -10.16 8.87 23.80
CA GLY A 513 -10.74 9.04 25.13
C GLY A 513 -10.56 7.74 25.91
N ALA A 514 -11.64 6.96 26.06
CA ALA A 514 -11.52 5.55 26.44
C ALA A 514 -11.03 4.75 25.23
N SER A 515 -9.73 4.52 25.10
CA SER A 515 -9.15 3.94 23.89
C SER A 515 -9.68 2.53 23.61
N GLY A 516 -9.83 2.22 22.33
CA GLY A 516 -10.26 0.90 21.88
C GLY A 516 -10.01 0.75 20.39
N THR A 517 -9.72 -0.48 19.96
CA THR A 517 -9.58 -0.82 18.54
C THR A 517 -10.74 -1.72 18.17
N THR A 518 -11.46 -1.35 17.10
CA THR A 518 -12.68 -2.02 16.69
C THR A 518 -12.58 -2.44 15.23
N LEU A 519 -13.08 -3.61 14.91
CA LEU A 519 -13.36 -4.03 13.53
C LEU A 519 -14.82 -3.78 13.22
N GLY A 520 -15.12 -3.04 12.14
CA GLY A 520 -16.47 -2.82 11.65
C GLY A 520 -16.70 -3.62 10.36
N ALA A 521 -17.79 -4.37 10.32
CA ALA A 521 -18.27 -5.05 9.12
C ALA A 521 -19.60 -4.43 8.69
N THR A 522 -19.65 -3.90 7.48
CA THR A 522 -20.77 -3.14 6.94
C THR A 522 -21.37 -3.86 5.74
N LEU A 523 -22.70 -3.97 5.73
CA LEU A 523 -23.48 -4.33 4.56
C LEU A 523 -24.50 -3.23 4.30
N GLY A 524 -24.63 -2.81 3.05
CA GLY A 524 -25.55 -1.75 2.67
C GLY A 524 -25.98 -1.82 1.23
N TYR A 525 -26.80 -0.84 0.84
CA TYR A 525 -27.30 -0.68 -0.51
C TYR A 525 -27.14 0.77 -0.94
N SER A 526 -26.54 1.00 -2.10
CA SER A 526 -26.20 2.33 -2.59
C SER A 526 -26.95 2.68 -3.88
N HIS A 527 -27.29 3.96 -4.03
CA HIS A 527 -28.00 4.51 -5.17
C HIS A 527 -27.46 5.88 -5.58
N GLY A 528 -27.15 6.05 -6.85
CA GLY A 528 -26.65 7.28 -7.47
C GLY A 528 -27.71 8.02 -8.28
N PHE A 529 -27.71 9.36 -8.22
CA PHE A 529 -28.65 10.24 -8.93
C PHE A 529 -27.99 11.46 -9.58
#